data_AF-A0A2I7KDZ1-F1
#
_entry.id   AF-A0A2I7KDZ1-F1
#
_cell.length_a   1.000
_cell.length_b   1.000
_cell.length_c   1.000
_cell.angle_alpha   90.00
_cell.angle_beta   90.00
_cell.angle_gamma   90.00
#
_symmetry.space_group_name_H-M   'P 1'
#
loop_
_entity.id
_entity.type
_entity.pdbx_description
1 polymer ?
#
loop_
_entity_poly.entity_id
_entity_poly.type
_entity_poly.pdbx_seq_one_letter_code
_entity_poly.pdbx_strand_id
1 'polypeptide(L)' 'MRKKISIRQVDEDVIEMLGELREEQRRFAGAIVSDAIREYWEATFNELAVERPDD' A
#
# COMPACT_ATOMS: atom_id res chain seq x y z
N MET A 1 -8.65 17.81 7.71
CA MET A 1 -7.52 17.90 6.76
C MET A 1 -6.93 16.51 6.58
N ARG A 2 -6.86 15.97 5.36
CA ARG A 2 -6.13 14.70 5.12
C ARG A 2 -4.64 14.96 5.38
N LYS A 3 -4.00 14.15 6.22
CA LYS A 3 -2.56 14.26 6.48
C LYS A 3 -1.83 13.97 5.16
N LYS A 4 -1.01 14.92 4.70
CA LYS A 4 -0.16 14.72 3.51
C LYS A 4 1.13 14.05 3.98
N ILE A 5 1.38 12.84 3.49
CA ILE A 5 2.60 12.09 3.77
C ILE A 5 3.50 12.20 2.55
N SER A 6 4.79 12.46 2.77
CA SER A 6 5.82 12.43 1.74
C SER A 6 6.69 11.21 1.99
N ILE A 7 6.75 10.33 0.98
CA ILE A 7 7.67 9.18 0.96
C ILE A 7 8.90 9.63 0.17
N ARG A 8 10.10 9.32 0.67
CA ARG A 8 11.39 9.70 0.07
C ARG A 8 12.18 8.44 -0.27
N GLN A 9 13.20 8.58 -1.11
CA GLN A 9 14.08 7.47 -1.52
C GLN A 9 13.29 6.32 -2.13
N VAL A 10 12.39 6.65 -3.05
CA VAL A 10 11.64 5.69 -3.84
C VAL A 10 12.38 5.54 -5.16
N ASP A 11 12.58 4.30 -5.59
CA ASP A 11 13.23 3.98 -6.85
C ASP A 11 12.38 4.48 -8.03
N GLU A 12 13.04 4.86 -9.13
CA GLU A 12 12.39 5.51 -10.28
C GLU A 12 11.41 4.57 -11.00
N ASP A 13 11.74 3.28 -11.08
CA ASP A 13 10.89 2.21 -11.61
C ASP A 13 9.58 2.08 -10.82
N VAL A 14 9.63 2.20 -9.48
CA VAL A 14 8.43 2.18 -8.63
C VAL A 14 7.56 3.40 -8.88
N ILE A 15 8.16 4.57 -9.14
CA ILE A 15 7.42 5.79 -9.48
C ILE A 15 6.73 5.64 -10.84
N GLU A 16 7.42 5.08 -11.83
CA GLU A 16 6.88 4.80 -13.16
C GLU A 16 5.69 3.84 -13.09
N MET A 17 5.87 2.69 -12.42
CA MET A 17 4.82 1.71 -12.19
C MET A 17 3.59 2.32 -11.48
N LEU A 18 3.81 3.18 -10.47
CA LEU A 18 2.72 3.88 -9.79
C LEU A 18 2.00 4.86 -10.73
N GLY A 19 2.72 5.46 -11.68
CA GLY A 19 2.15 6.30 -12.74
C GLY A 19 1.22 5.51 -13.65
N GLU A 20 1.65 4.35 -14.13
CA GLU A 20 0.85 3.44 -14.97
C GLU A 20 -0.44 3.00 -14.26
N LEU A 21 -0.33 2.54 -13.00
CA LEU A 21 -1.49 2.14 -12.20
C LEU A 21 -2.47 3.29 -11.97
N ARG A 22 -1.96 4.51 -11.83
CA ARG A 22 -2.80 5.71 -11.68
C ARG A 22 -3.65 5.95 -12.92
N GLU A 23 -3.06 5.77 -14.10
CA GLU A 23 -3.72 5.98 -15.39
C GLU A 23 -4.74 4.88 -15.68
N GLU A 24 -4.35 3.63 -15.45
CA GLU A 24 -5.22 2.46 -15.63
C GLU A 24 -6.45 2.55 -14.72
N GLN A 25 -6.24 2.78 -13.42
CA GLN A 25 -7.33 2.77 -12.44
C GLN A 25 -8.10 4.11 -12.38
N ARG A 26 -7.57 5.18 -12.98
CA ARG A 26 -8.08 6.56 -12.89
C ARG A 26 -8.27 7.03 -11.43
N ARG A 27 -7.35 6.65 -10.55
CA ARG A 27 -7.39 6.94 -9.10
C ARG A 27 -6.20 7.81 -8.70
N PHE A 28 -6.28 8.44 -7.53
CA PHE A 28 -5.13 9.16 -6.97
C PHE A 28 -4.07 8.19 -6.46
N ALA A 29 -2.79 8.49 -6.71
CA ALA A 29 -1.65 7.68 -6.25
C ALA A 29 -1.69 7.38 -4.74
N GLY A 30 -2.09 8.37 -3.92
CA GLY A 30 -2.22 8.15 -2.47
C GLY A 30 -3.26 7.09 -2.09
N ALA A 31 -4.34 6.93 -2.87
CA ALA A 31 -5.33 5.88 -2.62
C ALA A 31 -4.77 4.50 -2.98
N ILE A 32 -4.06 4.40 -4.11
CA ILE A 32 -3.42 3.16 -4.57
C ILE A 32 -2.39 2.69 -3.54
N VAL A 33 -1.52 3.61 -3.09
CA VAL A 33 -0.51 3.30 -2.06
C VAL A 33 -1.16 2.93 -0.73
N SER A 34 -2.27 3.57 -0.35
CA SER A 34 -2.99 3.21 0.88
C SER A 34 -3.57 1.79 0.81
N ASP A 35 -4.12 1.40 -0.34
CA ASP A 35 -4.63 0.05 -0.56
C ASP A 35 -3.49 -0.97 -0.49
N ALA A 36 -2.36 -0.70 -1.16
CA ALA A 36 -1.19 -1.57 -1.14
C ALA A 36 -0.58 -1.74 0.26
N ILE A 37 -0.50 -0.66 1.05
CA ILE A 37 -0.03 -0.73 2.45
C ILE A 37 -0.98 -1.60 3.29
N ARG A 38 -2.30 -1.44 3.10
CA ARG A 38 -3.28 -2.25 3.83
C ARG A 38 -3.16 -3.72 3.44
N GLU A 39 -3.11 -4.02 2.16
CA GLU A 39 -2.96 -5.39 1.65
C GLU A 39 -1.67 -6.04 2.16
N TYR A 40 -0.54 -5.33 2.11
CA TYR A 40 0.72 -5.80 2.68
C TYR A 40 0.58 -6.10 4.18
N TRP A 41 -0.06 -5.21 4.95
CA TRP A 41 -0.24 -5.41 6.37
C TRP A 41 -1.11 -6.63 6.68
N GLU A 42 -2.22 -6.79 5.96
CA GLU A 42 -3.11 -7.94 6.12
C GLU A 42 -2.40 -9.25 5.75
N ALA A 43 -1.69 -9.30 4.62
CA ALA A 43 -0.94 -10.48 4.22
C ALA A 43 0.19 -10.82 5.20
N THR A 44 0.94 -9.81 5.67
CA THR A 44 2.12 -10.04 6.51
C THR A 44 1.76 -10.38 7.95
N PHE A 45 0.72 -9.76 8.51
CA PHE A 45 0.42 -9.83 9.94
C PHE A 45 -0.86 -10.57 10.29
N ASN A 46 -1.79 -10.76 9.33
CA ASN A 46 -3.06 -11.41 9.58
C ASN A 46 -3.04 -12.92 9.23
N GLU A 47 -2.15 -13.39 8.35
CA GLU A 47 -1.88 -14.83 8.17
C GLU A 47 -1.23 -15.47 9.42
N LEU A 48 -0.51 -14.69 10.23
CA LEU A 48 0.06 -15.14 11.52
C LEU A 48 -0.97 -15.18 12.66
N ALA A 49 -2.17 -14.62 12.47
CA ALA A 49 -3.20 -14.57 13.52
C ALA A 49 -4.01 -15.88 13.64
N VAL A 50 -3.82 -16.84 12.73
CA VAL A 50 -4.52 -18.14 12.72
C VAL A 50 -3.85 -19.17 13.65
N GLU A 51 -2.64 -18.90 14.17
CA GLU A 51 -1.96 -19.72 15.20
C GLU A 51 -2.03 -19.09 16.59
N ARG A 52 -3.19 -18.56 17.00
CA ARG A 52 -3.47 -18.44 18.43
C ARG A 52 -4.40 -19.57 18.85
N PRO A 53 -3.89 -20.68 19.42
CA PRO A 53 -4.74 -21.52 20.25
C PRO A 53 -5.21 -20.64 21.42
N ASP A 54 -6.50 -20.73 21.72
CA ASP A 54 -7.22 -19.92 22.70
C ASP A 54 -6.42 -19.64 24.00
N ASP A 55 -6.48 -18.38 24.46
CA ASP A 55 -6.23 -17.96 25.85
C ASP A 55 -7.38 -17.05 26.30
#